data_AF-A0A317X114-F1
#
_entry.id   AF-A0A317X114-F1
#
_cell.length_a   1.000
_cell.length_b   1.000
_cell.length_c   1.000
_cell.angle_alpha   90.00
_cell.angle_beta   90.00
_cell.angle_gamma   90.00
#
_symmetry.space_group_name_H-M   'P 1'
#
loop_
_entity.id
_entity.type
_entity.pdbx_description
1 polymer ?
#
loop_
_entity_poly.entity_id
_entity_poly.type
_entity_poly.pdbx_seq_one_letter_code
_entity_poly.pdbx_strand_id
1 'polypeptide(L)'
;MGTRGLEIVRFNRRYYIRYNQYDSYYEGLGAQIVASIPTDPEEYQTEYAAIESALEAHVYEIRDGIEPNYSLFSEFEELPSELPRLDSHDAEYIYIINLDREVLTMNYSIHWKLGNIPRQDNLWIRAIANSIYMYKPTISLDVCPEECMGSLALELPKPKGVIEFGCRYVTPKTNITDAPKAFLTRVLAKVLVQYKEEIIRFGREWSADSFPFRELAFALVSIASGQSKFHSIPAQLCNPWTCAAWNCNLNHIGQSPGLLDKEWAGDSAPLLEFGSSSHRPGEPPGTSPTETIYWLEDVLVSLTLVIDDRAIMKAVDWGIKQGRTSFQIVVLSLFEVVFAEVSPEDGGDFFIKLSEAVNLSPLHANYCVSTHPRTRPEVKSGMKARHHRGELLMKSNCTGTIRRLRTQFPGLAALVNFFEVAANRRAASKSRGTLPLVIYSRILDFLDYDTWKTCLFVPTIRSCCLRKYRLDDRVSIVAGPFVRLKQNFHKDRLMSFNFESIQTGKILPMVEFPRSFQMQEYNWMPMIGRDRTAVMLDVAIQFQPAEDMPVEADSDDEQE
;
A
#
# COMPACT_ATOMS: atom_id res chain seq x y z
N MET A 1 9.22 -3.00 34.88
CA MET A 1 8.88 -2.86 33.46
C MET A 1 7.85 -3.93 33.18
N GLY A 2 6.60 -3.55 32.90
CA GLY A 2 5.57 -4.52 32.51
C GLY A 2 5.51 -4.66 30.99
N THR A 3 4.96 -5.78 30.52
CA THR A 3 4.82 -6.10 29.10
C THR A 3 3.56 -5.44 28.53
N ARG A 4 3.68 -4.83 27.35
CA ARG A 4 2.61 -4.07 26.68
C ARG A 4 1.93 -4.92 25.61
N GLY A 5 0.66 -4.66 25.35
CA GLY A 5 -0.08 -5.46 24.39
C GLY A 5 -1.32 -4.81 23.84
N LEU A 6 -1.83 -5.40 22.75
CA LEU A 6 -3.08 -5.01 22.12
C LEU A 6 -4.12 -6.12 22.28
N GLU A 7 -5.29 -5.76 22.79
CA GLU A 7 -6.50 -6.54 22.67
C GLU A 7 -7.29 -5.99 21.48
N ILE A 8 -7.53 -6.84 20.49
CA ILE A 8 -8.15 -6.45 19.24
C ILE A 8 -9.34 -7.37 19.01
N VAL A 9 -10.51 -6.79 18.81
CA VAL A 9 -11.67 -7.54 18.30
C VAL A 9 -11.82 -7.22 16.83
N ARG A 10 -12.09 -8.23 16.01
CA ARG A 10 -12.46 -8.03 14.61
C ARG A 10 -13.90 -8.47 14.39
N PHE A 11 -14.71 -7.53 13.92
CA PHE A 11 -16.12 -7.74 13.60
C PHE A 11 -16.44 -6.99 12.31
N ASN A 12 -17.17 -7.66 11.42
CA ASN A 12 -17.53 -7.18 10.10
C ASN A 12 -16.34 -6.54 9.36
N ARG A 13 -15.18 -7.23 9.40
CA ARG A 13 -13.90 -6.87 8.79
C ARG A 13 -13.15 -5.69 9.44
N ARG A 14 -13.75 -4.97 10.39
CA ARG A 14 -13.12 -3.85 11.10
C ARG A 14 -12.41 -4.32 12.36
N TYR A 15 -11.30 -3.66 12.69
CA TYR A 15 -10.46 -3.97 13.84
C TYR A 15 -10.67 -2.92 14.94
N TYR A 16 -11.10 -3.35 16.11
CA TYR A 16 -11.38 -2.54 17.29
C TYR A 16 -10.25 -2.75 18.28
N ILE A 17 -9.41 -1.73 18.48
CA ILE A 17 -8.09 -1.88 19.13
C ILE A 17 -8.12 -1.22 20.51
N ARG A 18 -7.77 -1.98 21.54
CA ARG A 18 -7.58 -1.50 22.91
C ARG A 18 -6.15 -1.77 23.36
N TYR A 19 -5.53 -0.79 24.01
CA TYR A 19 -4.18 -0.93 24.53
C TYR A 19 -4.18 -1.40 25.98
N ASN A 20 -3.33 -2.36 26.28
CA ASN A 20 -3.08 -2.84 27.63
C ASN A 20 -1.62 -2.57 28.04
N GLN A 21 -1.44 -1.85 29.14
CA GLN A 21 -0.14 -1.31 29.53
C GLN A 21 0.78 -2.35 30.20
N TYR A 22 0.22 -3.31 30.95
CA TYR A 22 0.98 -4.22 31.82
C TYR A 22 0.50 -5.67 31.75
N ASP A 23 1.37 -6.63 32.08
CA ASP A 23 1.04 -8.06 32.15
C ASP A 23 0.45 -8.66 30.86
N SER A 24 0.82 -8.11 29.71
CA SER A 24 0.33 -8.54 28.40
C SER A 24 0.82 -9.90 27.89
N TYR A 25 1.74 -10.59 28.59
CA TYR A 25 2.22 -11.92 28.20
C TYR A 25 1.10 -12.98 28.20
N TYR A 26 1.36 -14.17 27.65
CA TYR A 26 0.34 -15.19 27.43
C TYR A 26 -0.34 -15.65 28.73
N GLU A 27 0.41 -15.83 29.81
CA GLU A 27 -0.10 -16.23 31.13
C GLU A 27 -0.90 -15.12 31.83
N GLY A 28 -0.74 -13.87 31.41
CA GLY A 28 -1.43 -12.70 31.93
C GLY A 28 -2.66 -12.37 31.09
N LEU A 29 -2.59 -11.30 30.28
CA LEU A 29 -3.67 -10.88 29.39
C LEU A 29 -4.16 -12.02 28.47
N GLY A 30 -3.25 -12.85 27.95
CA GLY A 30 -3.64 -13.96 27.08
C GLY A 30 -4.58 -14.95 27.76
N ALA A 31 -4.31 -15.29 29.03
CA ALA A 31 -5.15 -16.19 29.82
C ALA A 31 -6.49 -15.53 30.17
N GLN A 32 -6.50 -14.22 30.44
CA GLN A 32 -7.74 -13.46 30.65
C GLN A 32 -8.62 -13.49 29.40
N ILE A 33 -8.05 -13.24 28.21
CA ILE A 33 -8.76 -13.30 26.93
C ILE A 33 -9.30 -14.72 26.67
N VAL A 34 -8.48 -15.75 26.84
CA VAL A 34 -8.91 -17.15 26.61
C VAL A 34 -10.05 -17.55 27.56
N ALA A 35 -10.08 -17.00 28.77
CA ALA A 35 -11.13 -17.21 29.75
C ALA A 35 -12.39 -16.36 29.46
N SER A 36 -12.25 -15.17 28.90
CA SER A 36 -13.35 -14.24 28.61
C SER A 36 -14.05 -14.52 27.28
N ILE A 37 -13.41 -15.21 26.32
CA ILE A 37 -14.02 -15.57 25.03
C ILE A 37 -15.36 -16.28 25.29
N PRO A 38 -16.50 -15.65 24.93
CA PRO A 38 -17.82 -16.21 25.16
C PRO A 38 -17.99 -17.52 24.40
N THR A 39 -18.80 -18.41 24.95
CA THR A 39 -19.18 -19.66 24.26
C THR A 39 -20.41 -19.46 23.36
N ASP A 40 -21.15 -18.36 23.55
CA ASP A 40 -22.36 -18.00 22.80
C ASP A 40 -22.07 -16.90 21.75
N PRO A 41 -22.25 -17.19 20.45
CA PRO A 41 -22.08 -16.22 19.38
C PRO A 41 -23.05 -15.03 19.35
N GLU A 42 -24.27 -15.15 19.89
CA GLU A 42 -25.30 -14.11 19.71
C GLU A 42 -25.02 -12.84 20.55
N GLU A 43 -24.37 -13.00 21.70
CA GLU A 43 -24.13 -11.93 22.67
C GLU A 43 -23.21 -10.84 22.10
N TYR A 44 -22.04 -11.23 21.58
CA TYR A 44 -21.08 -10.27 21.02
C TYR A 44 -21.53 -9.66 19.69
N GLN A 45 -22.33 -10.37 18.89
CA GLN A 45 -22.82 -9.84 17.62
C GLN A 45 -23.72 -8.62 17.83
N THR A 46 -24.56 -8.67 18.87
CA THR A 46 -25.48 -7.57 19.19
C THR A 46 -24.72 -6.32 19.66
N GLU A 47 -23.71 -6.50 20.51
CA GLU A 47 -22.87 -5.40 21.02
C GLU A 47 -22.13 -4.69 19.89
N TYR A 48 -21.38 -5.43 19.08
CA TYR A 48 -20.56 -4.82 18.01
C TYR A 48 -21.41 -4.25 16.88
N ALA A 49 -22.59 -4.81 16.58
CA ALA A 49 -23.52 -4.21 15.62
C ALA A 49 -24.05 -2.84 16.08
N ALA A 50 -24.26 -2.65 17.39
CA ALA A 50 -24.64 -1.35 17.95
C ALA A 50 -23.50 -0.33 17.84
N ILE A 51 -22.25 -0.77 18.10
CA ILE A 51 -21.05 0.06 17.93
C ILE A 51 -20.87 0.46 16.45
N GLU A 52 -21.03 -0.47 15.50
CA GLU A 52 -20.98 -0.15 14.07
C GLU A 52 -22.01 0.89 13.66
N SER A 53 -23.25 0.71 14.10
CA SER A 53 -24.33 1.65 13.80
C SER A 53 -24.02 3.05 14.37
N ALA A 54 -23.42 3.12 15.55
CA ALA A 54 -23.00 4.37 16.16
C ALA A 54 -21.82 5.02 15.41
N LEU A 55 -20.83 4.24 14.98
CA LEU A 55 -19.68 4.71 14.20
C LEU A 55 -20.12 5.31 12.86
N GLU A 56 -21.01 4.62 12.14
CA GLU A 56 -21.55 5.13 10.88
C GLU A 56 -22.29 6.45 11.07
N ALA A 57 -23.17 6.52 12.08
CA ALA A 57 -24.02 7.69 12.30
C ALA A 57 -23.28 8.93 12.84
N HIS A 58 -22.19 8.74 13.60
CA HIS A 58 -21.55 9.83 14.34
C HIS A 58 -20.11 10.12 13.93
N VAL A 59 -19.48 9.26 13.11
CA VAL A 59 -18.05 9.39 12.78
C VAL A 59 -17.79 9.21 11.28
N TYR A 60 -18.14 8.07 10.68
CA TYR A 60 -17.72 7.77 9.31
C TYR A 60 -18.54 8.50 8.25
N GLU A 61 -19.83 8.69 8.43
CA GLU A 61 -20.63 9.45 7.47
C GLU A 61 -20.40 10.96 7.63
N ILE A 62 -19.63 11.54 6.70
CA ILE A 62 -19.25 12.95 6.69
C ILE A 62 -20.43 13.78 6.15
N ARG A 63 -20.98 14.65 7.01
CA ARG A 63 -22.05 15.59 6.66
C ARG A 63 -21.58 17.03 6.83
N ASP A 64 -21.93 17.89 5.88
CA ASP A 64 -21.53 19.30 5.93
C ASP A 64 -22.07 19.99 7.19
N GLY A 65 -21.17 20.66 7.93
CA GLY A 65 -21.50 21.41 9.14
C GLY A 65 -21.76 20.56 10.39
N ILE A 66 -21.58 19.23 10.31
CA ILE A 66 -21.67 18.34 11.46
C ILE A 66 -20.26 17.87 11.80
N GLU A 67 -19.82 18.20 13.01
CA GLU A 67 -18.56 17.67 13.54
C GLU A 67 -18.79 16.24 14.05
N PRO A 68 -18.07 15.24 13.50
CA PRO A 68 -18.04 13.89 14.05
C PRO A 68 -17.64 13.84 15.53
N ASN A 69 -18.30 12.96 16.30
CA ASN A 69 -18.17 12.85 17.75
C ASN A 69 -17.37 11.62 18.18
N TYR A 70 -16.05 11.76 18.24
CA TYR A 70 -15.14 10.66 18.58
C TYR A 70 -15.09 10.33 20.07
N SER A 71 -15.57 11.23 20.94
CA SER A 71 -15.52 11.01 22.39
C SER A 71 -16.30 9.75 22.82
N LEU A 72 -17.28 9.35 22.01
CA LEU A 72 -18.06 8.12 22.15
C LEU A 72 -17.23 6.84 21.99
N PHE A 73 -16.04 6.95 21.39
CA PHE A 73 -15.16 5.82 21.03
C PHE A 73 -13.79 5.94 21.69
N SER A 74 -13.68 6.71 22.77
CA SER A 74 -12.44 6.94 23.52
C SER A 74 -11.83 5.69 24.17
N GLU A 75 -12.59 4.58 24.19
CA GLU A 75 -12.10 3.27 24.59
C GLU A 75 -11.17 2.61 23.56
N PHE A 76 -11.18 3.08 22.31
CA PHE A 76 -10.32 2.56 21.25
C PHE A 76 -9.12 3.48 21.02
N GLU A 77 -7.97 2.86 20.74
CA GLU A 77 -6.73 3.58 20.45
C GLU A 77 -6.76 4.33 19.11
N GLU A 78 -7.46 3.73 18.14
CA GLU A 78 -7.73 4.30 16.82
C GLU A 78 -9.17 3.95 16.39
N LEU A 79 -9.72 4.74 15.47
CA LEU A 79 -11.05 4.47 14.92
C LEU A 79 -11.06 3.11 14.19
N PRO A 80 -12.07 2.25 14.42
CA PRO A 80 -12.10 0.92 13.82
C PRO A 80 -12.01 0.90 12.29
N SER A 81 -10.96 0.28 11.74
CA SER A 81 -10.72 0.25 10.29
C SER A 81 -10.58 -1.18 9.78
N GLU A 82 -10.87 -1.40 8.50
CA GLU A 82 -10.50 -2.64 7.79
C GLU A 82 -8.98 -2.73 7.51
N LEU A 83 -8.25 -1.60 7.60
CA LEU A 83 -6.81 -1.48 7.41
C LEU A 83 -6.11 -0.88 8.66
N PRO A 84 -6.00 -1.64 9.77
CA PRO A 84 -5.46 -1.14 11.04
C PRO A 84 -3.95 -0.86 10.99
N ARG A 85 -3.46 0.12 11.76
CA ARG A 85 -2.03 0.52 11.80
C ARG A 85 -1.37 0.12 13.11
N LEU A 86 -1.18 -1.19 13.29
CA LEU A 86 -0.82 -1.79 14.59
C LEU A 86 0.62 -1.52 15.08
N ASP A 87 1.56 -1.16 14.20
CA ASP A 87 2.96 -0.93 14.59
C ASP A 87 3.19 0.37 15.37
N SER A 88 2.20 1.26 15.42
CA SER A 88 2.28 2.56 16.10
C SER A 88 2.26 2.45 17.64
N HIS A 89 1.79 1.33 18.19
CA HIS A 89 1.49 1.18 19.62
C HIS A 89 2.63 0.58 20.47
N ASP A 90 3.78 0.24 19.88
CA ASP A 90 4.93 -0.37 20.58
C ASP A 90 4.54 -1.57 21.48
N ALA A 91 3.62 -2.40 20.97
CA ALA A 91 3.05 -3.54 21.67
C ALA A 91 3.89 -4.81 21.45
N GLU A 92 4.14 -5.55 22.54
CA GLU A 92 4.95 -6.78 22.52
C GLU A 92 4.07 -8.03 22.30
N TYR A 93 2.81 -7.97 22.75
CA TYR A 93 1.85 -9.06 22.64
C TYR A 93 0.56 -8.57 21.97
N ILE A 94 0.06 -9.35 21.01
CA ILE A 94 -1.08 -8.94 20.20
C ILE A 94 -2.09 -10.07 20.15
N TYR A 95 -3.32 -9.77 20.53
CA TYR A 95 -4.43 -10.71 20.58
C TYR A 95 -5.53 -10.20 19.67
N ILE A 96 -5.88 -10.97 18.63
CA ILE A 96 -6.96 -10.63 17.70
C ILE A 96 -8.05 -11.69 17.83
N ILE A 97 -9.18 -11.31 18.43
CA ILE A 97 -10.40 -12.11 18.50
C ILE A 97 -11.18 -11.84 17.21
N ASN A 98 -11.00 -12.71 16.21
CA ASN A 98 -11.67 -12.57 14.92
C ASN A 98 -13.04 -13.27 14.96
N LEU A 99 -14.09 -12.48 15.14
CA LEU A 99 -15.47 -12.95 15.22
C LEU A 99 -16.03 -13.32 13.84
N ASP A 100 -15.54 -12.71 12.75
CA ASP A 100 -15.96 -13.02 11.38
C ASP A 100 -15.62 -14.47 10.96
N ARG A 101 -14.56 -15.03 11.56
CA ARG A 101 -14.01 -16.35 11.23
C ARG A 101 -13.97 -17.29 12.43
N GLU A 102 -14.41 -16.83 13.60
CA GLU A 102 -14.30 -17.53 14.88
C GLU A 102 -12.89 -18.05 15.19
N VAL A 103 -11.88 -17.18 15.05
CA VAL A 103 -10.48 -17.50 15.32
C VAL A 103 -9.85 -16.51 16.29
N LEU A 104 -9.23 -17.00 17.36
CA LEU A 104 -8.30 -16.22 18.19
C LEU A 104 -6.91 -16.28 17.57
N THR A 105 -6.33 -15.13 17.29
CA THR A 105 -4.96 -15.00 16.80
C THR A 105 -4.06 -14.36 17.84
N MET A 106 -2.90 -14.96 18.10
CA MET A 106 -1.87 -14.39 18.97
C MET A 106 -0.59 -14.11 18.17
N ASN A 107 -0.02 -12.91 18.33
CA ASN A 107 1.17 -12.43 17.62
C ASN A 107 1.13 -12.75 16.11
N TYR A 108 -0.04 -12.51 15.51
CA TYR A 108 -0.37 -12.69 14.09
C TYR A 108 -0.25 -14.10 13.49
N SER A 109 0.31 -15.07 14.21
CA SER A 109 0.79 -16.33 13.63
C SER A 109 0.32 -17.58 14.38
N ILE A 110 -0.15 -17.43 15.60
CA ILE A 110 -0.80 -18.50 16.37
C ILE A 110 -2.29 -18.36 16.14
N HIS A 111 -2.95 -19.36 15.57
CA HIS A 111 -4.38 -19.30 15.26
C HIS A 111 -5.12 -20.45 15.94
N TRP A 112 -6.03 -20.11 16.86
CA TRP A 112 -6.89 -21.05 17.56
C TRP A 112 -8.33 -20.88 17.08
N LYS A 113 -9.06 -21.96 16.83
CA LYS A 113 -10.52 -21.88 16.66
C LYS A 113 -11.15 -21.49 18.00
N LEU A 114 -11.98 -20.44 18.04
CA LEU A 114 -12.58 -19.94 19.29
C LEU A 114 -13.34 -21.02 20.05
N GLY A 115 -14.14 -21.82 19.33
CA GLY A 115 -14.93 -22.91 19.91
C GLY A 115 -14.12 -24.15 20.33
N ASN A 116 -12.81 -24.22 20.01
CA ASN A 116 -11.99 -25.41 20.26
C ASN A 116 -10.61 -25.09 20.86
N ILE A 117 -10.52 -24.01 21.64
CA ILE A 117 -9.29 -23.67 22.39
C ILE A 117 -9.06 -24.73 23.49
N PRO A 118 -7.88 -25.38 23.56
CA PRO A 118 -7.63 -26.43 24.54
C PRO A 118 -7.27 -25.82 25.91
N ARG A 119 -8.31 -25.47 26.68
CA ARG A 119 -8.19 -24.79 27.98
C ARG A 119 -7.68 -25.69 29.11
N GLN A 120 -7.91 -27.00 29.03
CA GLN A 120 -7.53 -27.93 30.08
C GLN A 120 -6.00 -27.96 30.29
N ASP A 121 -5.57 -27.92 31.55
CA ASP A 121 -4.16 -27.97 31.97
C ASP A 121 -3.23 -26.95 31.27
N ASN A 122 -3.80 -25.82 30.85
CA ASN A 122 -3.12 -24.77 30.07
C ASN A 122 -2.43 -25.31 28.80
N LEU A 123 -3.03 -26.33 28.16
CA LEU A 123 -2.46 -26.98 26.97
C LEU A 123 -2.22 -25.98 25.84
N TRP A 124 -3.12 -25.01 25.66
CA TRP A 124 -2.96 -23.95 24.65
C TRP A 124 -1.67 -23.16 24.82
N ILE A 125 -1.26 -22.81 26.05
CA ILE A 125 0.01 -22.10 26.32
C ILE A 125 1.19 -23.01 26.01
N ARG A 126 1.13 -24.25 26.53
CA ARG A 126 2.21 -25.24 26.36
C ARG A 126 2.46 -25.63 24.92
N ALA A 127 1.46 -25.46 24.05
CA ALA A 127 1.55 -25.76 22.64
C ALA A 127 2.20 -24.63 21.82
N ILE A 128 2.34 -23.41 22.37
CA ILE A 128 3.01 -22.31 21.66
C ILE A 128 4.50 -22.60 21.57
N ALA A 129 5.03 -22.60 20.35
CA ALA A 129 6.42 -22.92 20.07
C ALA A 129 7.04 -21.93 19.07
N ASN A 130 8.37 -21.87 19.03
CA ASN A 130 9.07 -21.12 18.00
C ASN A 130 8.98 -21.86 16.67
N SER A 131 8.67 -21.15 15.59
CA SER A 131 8.74 -21.76 14.25
C SER A 131 10.16 -21.72 13.69
N ILE A 132 10.38 -22.42 12.58
CA ILE A 132 11.60 -22.29 11.78
C ILE A 132 11.80 -20.87 11.24
N TYR A 133 10.78 -20.01 11.24
CA TYR A 133 10.87 -18.62 10.81
C TYR A 133 11.03 -17.70 12.03
N MET A 134 12.09 -16.90 12.02
CA MET A 134 12.44 -16.06 13.16
C MET A 134 11.31 -15.08 13.50
N TYR A 135 11.03 -14.90 14.80
CA TYR A 135 10.00 -14.00 15.34
C TYR A 135 8.56 -14.32 14.91
N LYS A 136 8.30 -15.52 14.39
CA LYS A 136 6.97 -15.98 14.01
C LYS A 136 6.66 -17.25 14.81
N PRO A 137 6.00 -17.16 15.97
CA PRO A 137 5.62 -18.34 16.72
C PRO A 137 4.62 -19.21 15.94
N THR A 138 4.45 -20.44 16.40
CA THR A 138 3.55 -21.45 15.83
C THR A 138 2.98 -22.33 16.94
N ILE A 139 2.20 -23.33 16.55
CA ILE A 139 1.61 -24.32 17.46
C ILE A 139 2.27 -25.67 17.22
N SER A 140 2.78 -26.29 18.28
CA SER A 140 3.39 -27.62 18.25
C SER A 140 2.32 -28.70 18.06
N LEU A 141 2.43 -29.46 16.97
CA LEU A 141 1.60 -30.63 16.70
C LEU A 141 1.90 -31.80 17.64
N ASP A 142 3.09 -31.80 18.27
CA ASP A 142 3.48 -32.83 19.23
C ASP A 142 2.75 -32.63 20.58
N VAL A 143 2.22 -31.41 20.83
CA VAL A 143 1.52 -31.03 22.06
C VAL A 143 0.01 -30.87 21.82
N CYS A 144 -0.41 -30.31 20.68
CA CYS A 144 -1.79 -29.97 20.42
C CYS A 144 -2.32 -30.52 19.09
N PRO A 145 -3.53 -31.12 19.09
CA PRO A 145 -4.17 -31.57 17.86
C PRO A 145 -4.43 -30.45 16.86
N GLU A 146 -4.42 -30.81 15.57
CA GLU A 146 -4.68 -29.87 14.47
C GLU A 146 -6.11 -29.32 14.50
N GLU A 147 -7.05 -30.09 15.05
CA GLU A 147 -8.46 -29.73 15.15
C GLU A 147 -8.68 -28.43 15.93
N CYS A 148 -7.78 -28.10 16.86
CA CYS A 148 -7.79 -26.85 17.64
C CYS A 148 -7.27 -25.64 16.85
N MET A 149 -6.52 -25.87 15.77
CA MET A 149 -5.85 -24.83 15.00
C MET A 149 -6.79 -24.21 13.96
N GLY A 150 -6.70 -22.90 13.78
CA GLY A 150 -7.41 -22.14 12.75
C GLY A 150 -6.53 -21.77 11.56
N SER A 151 -7.15 -21.26 10.50
CA SER A 151 -6.46 -20.59 9.39
C SER A 151 -7.33 -19.43 8.94
N LEU A 152 -6.72 -18.25 8.81
CA LEU A 152 -7.40 -17.05 8.29
C LEU A 152 -7.21 -16.90 6.78
N ALA A 153 -6.21 -17.58 6.21
CA ALA A 153 -5.92 -17.51 4.79
C ALA A 153 -7.07 -18.05 3.94
N LEU A 154 -7.48 -17.25 2.95
CA LEU A 154 -8.41 -17.64 1.91
C LEU A 154 -7.84 -18.79 1.09
N GLU A 155 -8.69 -19.75 0.77
CA GLU A 155 -8.34 -20.81 -0.17
C GLU A 155 -8.00 -20.21 -1.53
N LEU A 156 -6.82 -20.54 -2.04
CA LEU A 156 -6.43 -20.12 -3.38
C LEU A 156 -7.14 -21.00 -4.41
N PRO A 157 -7.79 -20.42 -5.42
CA PRO A 157 -8.23 -21.18 -6.57
C PRO A 157 -7.07 -21.98 -7.14
N LYS A 158 -7.30 -23.26 -7.44
CA LYS A 158 -6.32 -24.05 -8.19
C LYS A 158 -6.14 -23.39 -9.56
N PRO A 159 -4.90 -23.06 -9.98
CA PRO A 159 -4.65 -22.48 -11.28
C PRO A 159 -5.28 -23.37 -12.35
N LYS A 160 -6.19 -22.79 -13.14
CA LYS A 160 -6.89 -23.48 -14.22
C LYS A 160 -7.10 -22.51 -15.36
N GLY A 161 -6.89 -22.97 -16.57
CA GLY A 161 -7.28 -22.25 -17.77
C GLY A 161 -6.44 -22.67 -18.96
N VAL A 162 -6.97 -22.39 -20.14
CA VAL A 162 -6.24 -22.31 -21.39
C VAL A 162 -6.67 -20.98 -21.99
N ILE A 163 -5.73 -20.19 -22.48
CA ILE A 163 -6.06 -18.98 -23.22
C ILE A 163 -6.71 -19.41 -24.53
N GLU A 164 -7.98 -19.05 -24.72
CA GLU A 164 -8.78 -19.49 -25.87
C GLU A 164 -8.36 -18.80 -27.18
N PHE A 165 -7.79 -17.59 -27.05
CA PHE A 165 -7.32 -16.76 -28.15
C PHE A 165 -5.87 -17.06 -28.55
N GLY A 166 -5.51 -16.71 -29.78
CA GLY A 166 -4.11 -16.67 -30.20
C GLY A 166 -3.29 -15.78 -29.25
N CYS A 167 -2.21 -16.30 -28.67
CA CYS A 167 -1.43 -15.57 -27.67
C CYS A 167 0.08 -15.61 -27.93
N ARG A 168 0.78 -14.55 -27.49
CA ARG A 168 2.24 -14.48 -27.49
C ARG A 168 2.77 -13.86 -26.21
N TYR A 169 3.67 -14.58 -25.55
CA TYR A 169 4.38 -14.09 -24.39
C TYR A 169 5.44 -13.04 -24.76
N VAL A 170 5.50 -11.95 -24.00
CA VAL A 170 6.44 -10.85 -24.15
C VAL A 170 6.99 -10.42 -22.79
N THR A 171 8.22 -9.91 -22.78
CA THR A 171 8.83 -9.39 -21.54
C THR A 171 8.48 -7.91 -21.37
N PRO A 172 7.90 -7.50 -20.23
CA PRO A 172 7.58 -6.11 -19.98
C PRO A 172 8.86 -5.29 -19.78
N LYS A 173 8.86 -4.04 -20.25
CA LYS A 173 10.01 -3.14 -20.06
C LYS A 173 10.06 -2.64 -18.62
N THR A 174 11.19 -2.82 -17.96
CA THR A 174 11.46 -2.34 -16.60
C THR A 174 12.45 -1.18 -16.57
N ASN A 175 12.79 -0.58 -17.73
CA ASN A 175 13.70 0.56 -17.74
C ASN A 175 12.99 1.82 -17.22
N ILE A 176 13.57 2.45 -16.20
CA ILE A 176 13.03 3.64 -15.52
C ILE A 176 14.11 4.72 -15.38
N THR A 177 15.01 4.83 -16.36
CA THR A 177 16.05 5.87 -16.40
C THR A 177 15.52 7.29 -16.61
N ASP A 178 14.25 7.45 -16.98
CA ASP A 178 13.62 8.77 -17.08
C ASP A 178 13.20 9.26 -15.68
N ALA A 179 13.47 10.52 -15.36
CA ALA A 179 13.18 11.11 -14.05
C ALA A 179 11.74 10.87 -13.53
N PRO A 180 10.67 11.08 -14.33
CA PRO A 180 9.30 10.84 -13.86
C PRO A 180 9.06 9.36 -13.53
N LYS A 181 9.64 8.44 -14.32
CA LYS A 181 9.47 7.00 -14.10
C LYS A 181 10.15 6.53 -12.84
N ALA A 182 11.40 6.99 -12.63
CA ALA A 182 12.15 6.68 -11.42
C ALA A 182 11.42 7.21 -10.18
N PHE A 183 10.95 8.46 -10.22
CA PHE A 183 10.21 9.07 -9.13
C PHE A 183 8.90 8.31 -8.82
N LEU A 184 8.05 8.05 -9.82
CA LEU A 184 6.81 7.30 -9.61
C LEU A 184 7.07 5.87 -9.11
N THR A 185 8.07 5.18 -9.66
CA THR A 185 8.45 3.85 -9.17
C THR A 185 8.93 3.89 -7.72
N ARG A 186 9.65 4.95 -7.34
CA ARG A 186 10.11 5.19 -5.96
C ARG A 186 8.94 5.43 -5.00
N VAL A 187 7.92 6.18 -5.41
CA VAL A 187 6.67 6.39 -4.65
C VAL A 187 5.95 5.06 -4.47
N LEU A 188 5.74 4.30 -5.55
CA LEU A 188 5.09 2.98 -5.49
C LEU A 188 5.82 2.01 -4.56
N ALA A 189 7.15 1.97 -4.63
CA ALA A 189 7.95 1.13 -3.74
C ALA A 189 7.83 1.58 -2.28
N LYS A 190 7.72 2.89 -2.01
CA LYS A 190 7.47 3.40 -0.66
C LYS A 190 6.12 2.93 -0.12
N VAL A 191 5.07 2.92 -0.94
CA VAL A 191 3.75 2.37 -0.56
C VAL A 191 3.91 0.93 -0.09
N LEU A 192 4.53 0.07 -0.89
CA LEU A 192 4.70 -1.33 -0.49
C LEU A 192 5.62 -1.52 0.73
N VAL A 193 6.65 -0.67 0.91
CA VAL A 193 7.49 -0.69 2.11
C VAL A 193 6.72 -0.26 3.35
N GLN A 194 5.82 0.72 3.22
CA GLN A 194 5.04 1.29 4.30
C GLN A 194 3.91 0.37 4.78
N TYR A 195 3.31 -0.39 3.86
CA TYR A 195 2.21 -1.33 4.13
C TYR A 195 2.67 -2.80 4.20
N LYS A 196 3.98 -3.06 4.22
CA LYS A 196 4.53 -4.43 4.17
C LYS A 196 4.03 -5.29 5.32
N GLU A 197 3.91 -4.72 6.51
CA GLU A 197 3.56 -5.44 7.73
C GLU A 197 2.08 -5.83 7.68
N GLU A 198 1.19 -4.93 7.25
CA GLU A 198 -0.22 -5.25 7.01
C GLU A 198 -0.39 -6.31 5.91
N ILE A 199 0.36 -6.22 4.80
CA ILE A 199 0.35 -7.22 3.73
C ILE A 199 0.83 -8.59 4.25
N ILE A 200 1.90 -8.64 5.04
CA ILE A 200 2.41 -9.90 5.62
C ILE A 200 1.44 -10.45 6.67
N ARG A 201 0.83 -9.60 7.49
CA ARG A 201 -0.09 -10.06 8.55
C ARG A 201 -1.40 -10.55 7.96
N PHE A 202 -2.02 -9.75 7.10
CA PHE A 202 -3.42 -9.92 6.69
C PHE A 202 -3.62 -10.21 5.21
N GLY A 203 -2.61 -10.08 4.36
CA GLY A 203 -2.77 -10.15 2.91
C GLY A 203 -3.36 -11.46 2.36
N ARG A 204 -3.23 -12.58 3.09
CA ARG A 204 -3.90 -13.85 2.71
C ARG A 204 -5.34 -13.96 3.19
N GLU A 205 -5.81 -13.06 4.05
CA GLU A 205 -7.19 -12.96 4.53
C GLU A 205 -8.07 -12.11 3.61
N TRP A 206 -7.45 -11.20 2.86
CA TRP A 206 -8.15 -10.26 1.99
C TRP A 206 -8.50 -10.89 0.64
N SER A 207 -9.78 -10.84 0.29
CA SER A 207 -10.27 -11.13 -1.05
C SER A 207 -10.06 -9.93 -1.98
N ALA A 208 -10.14 -10.12 -3.29
CA ALA A 208 -9.92 -9.04 -4.26
C ALA A 208 -10.95 -7.90 -4.15
N ASP A 209 -12.12 -8.16 -3.57
CA ASP A 209 -13.19 -7.19 -3.27
C ASP A 209 -13.10 -6.59 -1.85
N SER A 210 -12.22 -7.10 -0.99
CA SER A 210 -11.97 -6.53 0.34
C SER A 210 -11.44 -5.11 0.22
N PHE A 211 -11.86 -4.22 1.12
CA PHE A 211 -11.49 -2.80 1.08
C PHE A 211 -9.97 -2.57 1.05
N PRO A 212 -9.14 -3.19 1.93
CA PRO A 212 -7.69 -3.00 1.90
C PRO A 212 -7.04 -3.42 0.58
N PHE A 213 -7.54 -4.50 -0.02
CA PHE A 213 -7.04 -5.00 -1.30
C PHE A 213 -7.31 -3.98 -2.40
N ARG A 214 -8.58 -3.52 -2.50
CA ARG A 214 -9.00 -2.58 -3.53
C ARG A 214 -8.30 -1.24 -3.38
N GLU A 215 -8.20 -0.69 -2.17
CA GLU A 215 -7.51 0.59 -1.91
C GLU A 215 -6.02 0.51 -2.27
N LEU A 216 -5.29 -0.51 -1.80
CA LEU A 216 -3.86 -0.65 -2.09
C LEU A 216 -3.61 -0.86 -3.59
N ALA A 217 -4.37 -1.73 -4.25
CA ALA A 217 -4.25 -1.96 -5.68
C ALA A 217 -4.57 -0.68 -6.48
N PHE A 218 -5.64 0.03 -6.11
CA PHE A 218 -6.04 1.27 -6.75
C PHE A 218 -5.01 2.38 -6.57
N ALA A 219 -4.39 2.49 -5.39
CA ALA A 219 -3.29 3.42 -5.14
C ALA A 219 -2.11 3.13 -6.08
N LEU A 220 -1.71 1.87 -6.23
CA LEU A 220 -0.61 1.49 -7.12
C LEU A 220 -0.89 1.86 -8.58
N VAL A 221 -2.07 1.55 -9.10
CA VAL A 221 -2.40 1.90 -10.50
C VAL A 221 -2.61 3.41 -10.69
N SER A 222 -3.14 4.12 -9.68
CA SER A 222 -3.32 5.58 -9.71
C SER A 222 -1.99 6.34 -9.73
N ILE A 223 -1.02 5.90 -8.92
CA ILE A 223 0.32 6.48 -8.92
C ILE A 223 1.06 6.10 -10.21
N ALA A 224 1.04 4.83 -10.62
CA ALA A 224 1.73 4.37 -11.82
C ALA A 224 1.23 5.05 -13.10
N SER A 225 -0.07 5.36 -13.17
CA SER A 225 -0.68 6.09 -14.28
C SER A 225 -0.40 7.60 -14.29
N GLY A 226 0.19 8.15 -13.22
CA GLY A 226 0.38 9.58 -13.04
C GLY A 226 -0.91 10.35 -12.72
N GLN A 227 -2.01 9.65 -12.39
CA GLN A 227 -3.24 10.30 -11.96
C GLN A 227 -3.13 10.87 -10.55
N SER A 228 -2.38 10.22 -9.66
CA SER A 228 -2.19 10.72 -8.29
C SER A 228 -1.62 12.14 -8.27
N LYS A 229 -2.20 13.01 -7.45
CA LYS A 229 -1.57 14.30 -7.11
C LYS A 229 -0.63 14.11 -5.91
N PHE A 230 0.10 15.15 -5.53
CA PHE A 230 0.93 15.10 -4.32
C PHE A 230 0.54 16.24 -3.39
N HIS A 231 0.28 15.88 -2.13
CA HIS A 231 0.07 16.83 -1.05
C HIS A 231 1.40 17.08 -0.34
N SER A 232 1.61 18.29 0.14
CA SER A 232 2.77 18.63 0.97
C SER A 232 2.30 19.31 2.23
N ILE A 233 2.90 18.98 3.37
CA ILE A 233 2.64 19.67 4.63
C ILE A 233 3.81 20.59 4.99
N PRO A 234 3.61 21.60 5.86
CA PRO A 234 4.68 22.48 6.28
C PRO A 234 5.85 21.72 6.93
N ALA A 235 7.08 22.20 6.71
CA ALA A 235 8.27 21.63 7.33
C ALA A 235 8.21 21.79 8.85
N GLN A 236 8.60 20.74 9.57
CA GLN A 236 8.59 20.70 11.03
C GLN A 236 9.72 19.81 11.55
N LEU A 237 10.21 20.14 12.76
CA LEU A 237 11.30 19.40 13.42
C LEU A 237 10.87 18.00 13.88
N CYS A 238 9.57 17.75 13.98
CA CYS A 238 9.00 16.44 14.19
C CYS A 238 8.08 16.06 13.02
N ASN A 239 7.74 14.78 12.92
CA ASN A 239 6.68 14.33 12.04
C ASN A 239 5.33 14.53 12.75
N PRO A 240 4.45 15.40 12.24
CA PRO A 240 3.20 15.72 12.92
C PRO A 240 2.25 14.52 13.04
N TRP A 241 2.48 13.45 12.27
CA TRP A 241 1.70 12.22 12.31
C TRP A 241 2.20 11.18 13.33
N THR A 242 3.53 11.06 13.48
CA THR A 242 4.14 9.97 14.27
C THR A 242 4.90 10.45 15.50
N CYS A 243 4.86 11.75 15.82
CA CYS A 243 5.57 12.27 16.97
C CYS A 243 4.89 11.81 18.27
N ALA A 244 5.61 11.00 19.04
CA ALA A 244 5.19 10.56 20.37
C ALA A 244 5.98 11.27 21.50
N ALA A 245 6.72 12.34 21.19
CA ALA A 245 7.56 13.01 22.16
C ALA A 245 6.70 13.81 23.16
N TRP A 246 6.72 13.40 24.43
CA TRP A 246 5.87 13.95 25.50
C TRP A 246 6.07 15.45 25.79
N ASN A 247 7.19 16.02 25.35
CA ASN A 247 7.51 17.45 25.50
C ASN A 247 7.50 18.21 24.18
N CYS A 248 6.89 17.65 23.12
CA CYS A 248 6.79 18.32 21.84
C CYS A 248 5.66 19.35 21.86
N ASN A 249 5.99 20.63 21.64
CA ASN A 249 5.04 21.74 21.59
C ASN A 249 4.67 22.15 20.16
N LEU A 250 5.03 21.34 19.15
CA LEU A 250 4.68 21.60 17.76
C LEU A 250 3.23 21.16 17.48
N ASN A 251 2.65 21.67 16.39
CA ASN A 251 1.32 21.25 15.97
C ASN A 251 1.40 19.82 15.41
N HIS A 252 0.58 18.93 15.94
CA HIS A 252 0.47 17.55 15.48
C HIS A 252 -0.89 17.33 14.84
N ILE A 253 -0.96 16.40 13.91
CA ILE A 253 -2.24 15.85 13.49
C ILE A 253 -2.65 14.97 14.67
N GLY A 254 -3.73 15.34 15.38
CA GLY A 254 -4.25 14.56 16.49
C GLY A 254 -4.69 13.15 16.05
N GLN A 255 -5.39 12.41 16.92
CA GLN A 255 -6.09 11.19 16.47
C GLN A 255 -6.97 11.55 15.27
N SER A 256 -6.51 11.18 14.08
CA SER A 256 -7.10 11.62 12.83
C SER A 256 -8.46 10.95 12.69
N PRO A 257 -9.50 11.73 12.38
CA PRO A 257 -10.82 11.19 12.15
C PRO A 257 -11.01 10.50 10.80
N GLY A 258 -9.91 10.13 10.17
CA GLY A 258 -9.90 9.72 8.79
C GLY A 258 -10.14 10.88 7.81
N LEU A 259 -10.01 12.13 8.28
CA LEU A 259 -10.08 13.34 7.45
C LEU A 259 -9.17 14.44 8.01
N LEU A 260 -8.59 15.22 7.09
CA LEU A 260 -7.81 16.41 7.39
C LEU A 260 -8.66 17.66 7.18
N ASP A 261 -8.55 18.56 8.15
CA ASP A 261 -9.19 19.86 8.12
C ASP A 261 -8.40 20.88 7.30
N LYS A 262 -8.86 22.14 7.34
CA LYS A 262 -8.20 23.26 6.63
C LYS A 262 -6.80 23.58 7.14
N GLU A 263 -6.45 23.23 8.39
CA GLU A 263 -5.10 23.47 8.91
C GLU A 263 -4.08 22.63 8.14
N TRP A 264 -4.42 21.37 7.86
CA TRP A 264 -3.50 20.41 7.25
C TRP A 264 -3.69 20.19 5.75
N ALA A 265 -4.91 20.37 5.24
CA ALA A 265 -5.24 20.18 3.82
C ALA A 265 -5.49 21.48 3.05
N GLY A 266 -5.55 22.63 3.72
CA GLY A 266 -5.81 23.93 3.08
C GLY A 266 -7.11 23.93 2.28
N ASP A 267 -7.06 24.38 1.02
CA ASP A 267 -8.21 24.42 0.12
C ASP A 267 -8.69 23.03 -0.35
N SER A 268 -7.90 21.98 -0.09
CA SER A 268 -8.31 20.60 -0.36
C SER A 268 -9.14 19.98 0.77
N ALA A 269 -9.36 20.71 1.87
CA ALA A 269 -10.16 20.23 3.00
C ALA A 269 -11.67 20.20 2.69
N PRO A 270 -12.42 19.21 3.22
CA PRO A 270 -11.94 18.07 3.98
C PRO A 270 -11.27 17.03 3.06
N LEU A 271 -10.06 16.62 3.41
CA LEU A 271 -9.29 15.64 2.64
C LEU A 271 -9.25 14.30 3.38
N LEU A 272 -9.73 13.23 2.77
CA LEU A 272 -9.79 11.92 3.43
C LEU A 272 -8.39 11.37 3.70
N GLU A 273 -8.26 10.61 4.77
CA GLU A 273 -7.09 9.78 5.01
C GLU A 273 -7.21 8.46 4.26
N PHE A 274 -6.12 8.02 3.64
CA PHE A 274 -6.11 6.76 2.92
C PHE A 274 -6.31 5.57 3.86
N GLY A 275 -7.22 4.67 3.49
CA GLY A 275 -7.58 3.51 4.32
C GLY A 275 -8.59 3.81 5.42
N SER A 276 -9.10 5.05 5.50
CA SER A 276 -10.21 5.39 6.40
C SER A 276 -11.55 4.83 5.91
N SER A 277 -12.42 4.48 6.85
CA SER A 277 -13.83 4.16 6.62
C SER A 277 -14.72 5.39 6.38
N SER A 278 -14.19 6.61 6.55
CA SER A 278 -14.97 7.85 6.39
C SER A 278 -15.41 8.07 4.93
N HIS A 279 -16.66 8.50 4.73
CA HIS A 279 -17.28 8.67 3.42
C HIS A 279 -18.45 9.67 3.45
N ARG A 280 -18.87 10.17 2.29
CA ARG A 280 -20.09 10.99 2.16
C ARG A 280 -21.35 10.10 2.11
N PRO A 281 -22.53 10.61 2.50
CA PRO A 281 -23.78 9.87 2.41
C PRO A 281 -24.01 9.26 1.02
N GLY A 282 -24.25 7.94 0.98
CA GLY A 282 -24.49 7.20 -0.26
C GLY A 282 -23.24 6.86 -1.08
N GLU A 283 -22.05 7.30 -0.67
CA GLU A 283 -20.78 6.93 -1.27
C GLU A 283 -20.12 5.79 -0.47
N PRO A 284 -19.40 4.85 -1.13
CA PRO A 284 -18.65 3.84 -0.38
C PRO A 284 -17.40 4.46 0.29
N PRO A 285 -16.84 3.83 1.33
CA PRO A 285 -15.58 4.22 1.93
C PRO A 285 -14.40 4.17 0.94
N GLY A 286 -13.39 5.00 1.20
CA GLY A 286 -12.17 5.13 0.42
C GLY A 286 -12.33 5.66 -1.00
N THR A 287 -11.33 5.41 -1.83
CA THR A 287 -11.19 6.02 -3.16
C THR A 287 -11.35 5.04 -4.30
N SER A 288 -11.15 3.74 -4.04
CA SER A 288 -11.19 2.69 -5.04
C SER A 288 -12.62 2.42 -5.55
N PRO A 289 -12.74 1.97 -6.81
CA PRO A 289 -13.99 1.39 -7.31
C PRO A 289 -14.40 0.17 -6.49
N THR A 290 -15.71 -0.03 -6.30
CA THR A 290 -16.26 -1.20 -5.57
C THR A 290 -16.14 -2.49 -6.38
N GLU A 291 -16.06 -2.38 -7.71
CA GLU A 291 -15.85 -3.49 -8.60
C GLU A 291 -14.39 -3.95 -8.63
N THR A 292 -14.19 -5.24 -8.94
CA THR A 292 -12.85 -5.83 -9.12
C THR A 292 -12.34 -5.71 -10.54
N ILE A 293 -13.16 -5.26 -11.49
CA ILE A 293 -12.78 -5.01 -12.88
C ILE A 293 -13.33 -3.65 -13.28
N TYR A 294 -12.47 -2.73 -13.67
CA TYR A 294 -12.84 -1.36 -14.03
C TYR A 294 -11.85 -0.74 -15.01
N TRP A 295 -12.28 0.31 -15.70
CA TRP A 295 -11.41 1.11 -16.56
C TRP A 295 -10.70 2.18 -15.74
N LEU A 296 -9.36 2.16 -15.75
CA LEU A 296 -8.55 3.30 -15.36
C LEU A 296 -8.09 4.00 -16.64
N GLU A 297 -8.88 4.98 -17.05
CA GLU A 297 -8.78 5.63 -18.35
C GLU A 297 -8.95 4.62 -19.51
N ASP A 298 -7.91 4.35 -20.32
CA ASP A 298 -7.95 3.38 -21.43
C ASP A 298 -7.31 2.02 -21.07
N VAL A 299 -6.97 1.80 -19.80
CA VAL A 299 -6.42 0.54 -19.33
C VAL A 299 -7.45 -0.16 -18.46
N LEU A 300 -7.74 -1.40 -18.80
CA LEU A 300 -8.60 -2.27 -18.00
C LEU A 300 -7.79 -2.79 -16.80
N VAL A 301 -8.27 -2.53 -15.59
CA VAL A 301 -7.67 -3.06 -14.37
C VAL A 301 -8.56 -4.19 -13.86
N SER A 302 -7.96 -5.33 -13.56
CA SER A 302 -8.64 -6.51 -13.01
C SER A 302 -7.91 -7.02 -11.77
N LEU A 303 -8.61 -7.09 -10.64
CA LEU A 303 -8.08 -7.53 -9.36
C LEU A 303 -8.38 -9.03 -9.15
N THR A 304 -7.38 -9.79 -8.71
CA THR A 304 -7.50 -11.24 -8.46
C THR A 304 -6.58 -11.71 -7.34
N LEU A 305 -6.97 -12.79 -6.65
CA LEU A 305 -6.12 -13.44 -5.64
C LEU A 305 -4.97 -14.24 -6.26
N VAL A 306 -5.24 -14.90 -7.38
CA VAL A 306 -4.27 -15.70 -8.14
C VAL A 306 -4.30 -15.21 -9.57
N ILE A 307 -3.12 -14.95 -10.12
CA ILE A 307 -2.98 -14.63 -11.53
C ILE A 307 -2.84 -15.93 -12.30
N ASP A 308 -3.87 -16.28 -13.05
CA ASP A 308 -3.90 -17.44 -13.95
C ASP A 308 -4.61 -17.08 -15.26
N ASP A 309 -4.58 -18.00 -16.21
CA ASP A 309 -5.19 -17.82 -17.54
C ASP A 309 -6.69 -17.50 -17.43
N ARG A 310 -7.39 -18.06 -16.44
CA ARG A 310 -8.81 -17.75 -16.21
C ARG A 310 -9.02 -16.31 -15.75
N ALA A 311 -8.19 -15.78 -14.86
CA ALA A 311 -8.28 -14.38 -14.44
C ALA A 311 -8.01 -13.43 -15.63
N ILE A 312 -7.05 -13.78 -16.48
CA ILE A 312 -6.73 -13.03 -17.70
C ILE A 312 -7.91 -13.07 -18.66
N MET A 313 -8.44 -14.25 -18.97
CA MET A 313 -9.59 -14.41 -19.88
C MET A 313 -10.84 -13.71 -19.36
N LYS A 314 -11.10 -13.74 -18.04
CA LYS A 314 -12.20 -12.98 -17.44
C LYS A 314 -12.08 -11.48 -17.74
N ALA A 315 -10.88 -10.92 -17.66
CA ALA A 315 -10.64 -9.51 -17.98
C ALA A 315 -10.79 -9.23 -19.49
N VAL A 316 -10.25 -10.10 -20.34
CA VAL A 316 -10.37 -10.01 -21.81
C VAL A 316 -11.84 -10.03 -22.24
N ASP A 317 -12.59 -11.04 -21.81
CA ASP A 317 -14.01 -11.20 -22.11
C ASP A 317 -14.83 -9.99 -21.65
N TRP A 318 -14.52 -9.48 -20.45
CA TRP A 318 -15.20 -8.30 -19.92
C TRP A 318 -14.93 -7.08 -20.80
N GLY A 319 -13.67 -6.85 -21.22
CA GLY A 319 -13.32 -5.75 -22.12
C GLY A 319 -13.97 -5.85 -23.50
N ILE A 320 -14.03 -7.07 -24.07
CA ILE A 320 -14.71 -7.33 -25.37
C ILE A 320 -16.21 -7.09 -25.25
N LYS A 321 -16.85 -7.56 -24.18
CA LYS A 321 -18.30 -7.35 -23.93
C LYS A 321 -18.67 -5.87 -23.78
N GLN A 322 -17.73 -5.02 -23.39
CA GLN A 322 -17.88 -3.55 -23.36
C GLN A 322 -17.69 -2.91 -24.75
N GLY A 323 -17.54 -3.69 -25.82
CA GLY A 323 -17.42 -3.22 -27.20
C GLY A 323 -16.02 -2.70 -27.58
N ARG A 324 -14.99 -2.93 -26.75
CA ARG A 324 -13.61 -2.51 -27.06
C ARG A 324 -12.92 -3.57 -27.92
N THR A 325 -12.37 -3.15 -29.06
CA THR A 325 -11.69 -4.06 -30.00
C THR A 325 -10.17 -4.08 -29.83
N SER A 326 -9.59 -3.02 -29.28
CA SER A 326 -8.16 -2.92 -28.96
C SER A 326 -7.99 -2.20 -27.64
N PHE A 327 -7.36 -2.83 -26.66
CA PHE A 327 -7.19 -2.27 -25.32
C PHE A 327 -6.05 -2.94 -24.54
N GLN A 328 -5.61 -2.26 -23.49
CA GLN A 328 -4.56 -2.72 -22.57
C GLN A 328 -5.19 -3.20 -21.27
N ILE A 329 -4.62 -4.25 -20.67
CA ILE A 329 -5.10 -4.85 -19.43
C ILE A 329 -3.95 -4.95 -18.44
N VAL A 330 -4.25 -4.64 -17.18
CA VAL A 330 -3.44 -4.95 -16.00
C VAL A 330 -4.25 -5.90 -15.13
N VAL A 331 -3.74 -7.11 -14.92
CA VAL A 331 -4.29 -8.06 -13.94
C VAL A 331 -3.39 -8.05 -12.71
N LEU A 332 -3.92 -7.67 -11.55
CA LEU A 332 -3.15 -7.39 -10.34
C LEU A 332 -3.59 -8.30 -9.19
N SER A 333 -2.61 -8.84 -8.45
CA SER A 333 -2.80 -9.32 -7.09
C SER A 333 -2.05 -8.41 -6.11
N LEU A 334 -2.04 -8.72 -4.80
CA LEU A 334 -1.19 -8.00 -3.84
C LEU A 334 0.32 -8.21 -4.07
N PHE A 335 0.71 -9.28 -4.76
CA PHE A 335 2.11 -9.70 -4.88
C PHE A 335 2.65 -9.62 -6.30
N GLU A 336 1.79 -9.77 -7.30
CA GLU A 336 2.18 -9.95 -8.69
C GLU A 336 1.29 -9.14 -9.64
N VAL A 337 1.79 -8.91 -10.85
CA VAL A 337 1.08 -8.26 -11.94
C VAL A 337 1.33 -8.97 -13.27
N VAL A 338 0.30 -9.03 -14.10
CA VAL A 338 0.38 -9.41 -15.51
C VAL A 338 -0.13 -8.28 -16.40
N PHE A 339 0.56 -8.09 -17.52
CA PHE A 339 0.21 -7.12 -18.54
C PHE A 339 -0.30 -7.83 -19.78
N ALA A 340 -1.42 -7.36 -20.33
CA ALA A 340 -1.90 -7.86 -21.61
C ALA A 340 -2.26 -6.72 -22.57
N GLU A 341 -2.08 -6.94 -23.86
CA GLU A 341 -2.65 -6.11 -24.93
C GLU A 341 -3.55 -7.00 -25.79
N VAL A 342 -4.80 -6.59 -25.94
CA VAL A 342 -5.77 -7.23 -26.81
C VAL A 342 -5.87 -6.43 -28.10
N SER A 343 -5.81 -7.12 -29.23
CA SER A 343 -5.92 -6.55 -30.57
C SER A 343 -6.78 -7.45 -31.46
N PRO A 344 -7.49 -6.91 -32.46
CA PRO A 344 -8.24 -7.74 -33.39
C PRO A 344 -7.29 -8.50 -34.32
N GLU A 345 -7.68 -9.70 -34.75
CA GLU A 345 -7.01 -10.53 -35.75
C GLU A 345 -7.84 -10.59 -37.05
N ASP A 346 -7.17 -10.89 -38.17
CA ASP A 346 -7.82 -11.07 -39.46
C ASP A 346 -8.77 -12.28 -39.40
N GLY A 347 -10.08 -12.02 -39.46
CA GLY A 347 -11.13 -13.05 -39.31
C GLY A 347 -12.15 -12.75 -38.21
N GLY A 348 -11.96 -11.67 -37.45
CA GLY A 348 -12.90 -11.24 -36.40
C GLY A 348 -12.64 -11.87 -35.03
N ASP A 349 -11.55 -12.63 -34.90
CA ASP A 349 -11.05 -13.15 -33.62
C ASP A 349 -10.11 -12.13 -32.93
N PHE A 350 -9.65 -12.43 -31.72
CA PHE A 350 -8.74 -11.58 -30.96
C PHE A 350 -7.37 -12.23 -30.77
N PHE A 351 -6.34 -11.40 -30.77
CA PHE A 351 -4.97 -11.78 -30.46
C PHE A 351 -4.49 -11.08 -29.18
N ILE A 352 -3.84 -11.85 -28.30
CA ILE A 352 -3.37 -11.38 -27.00
C ILE A 352 -1.84 -11.38 -26.94
N LYS A 353 -1.25 -10.22 -26.65
CA LYS A 353 0.15 -10.13 -26.18
C LYS A 353 0.14 -10.13 -24.67
N LEU A 354 0.83 -11.07 -24.05
CA LEU A 354 0.75 -11.31 -22.60
C LEU A 354 2.14 -11.30 -21.98
N SER A 355 2.31 -10.81 -20.76
CA SER A 355 3.51 -11.05 -19.97
C SER A 355 3.37 -12.26 -19.06
N GLU A 356 4.49 -12.87 -18.67
CA GLU A 356 4.51 -13.67 -17.45
C GLU A 356 4.15 -12.81 -16.23
N ALA A 357 3.76 -13.45 -15.13
CA ALA A 357 3.54 -12.77 -13.85
C ALA A 357 4.85 -12.20 -13.32
N VAL A 358 4.81 -10.92 -12.94
CA VAL A 358 5.97 -10.19 -12.42
C VAL A 358 5.69 -9.76 -10.99
N ASN A 359 6.62 -10.04 -10.08
CA ASN A 359 6.50 -9.62 -8.68
C ASN A 359 6.47 -8.09 -8.55
N LEU A 360 5.51 -7.58 -7.79
CA LEU A 360 5.39 -6.17 -7.44
C LEU A 360 6.46 -5.75 -6.43
N SER A 361 6.88 -6.66 -5.54
CA SER A 361 7.91 -6.42 -4.54
C SER A 361 8.65 -7.72 -4.19
N PRO A 362 9.66 -7.67 -3.30
CA PRO A 362 10.27 -8.88 -2.75
C PRO A 362 9.34 -9.71 -1.85
N LEU A 363 8.13 -9.22 -1.54
CA LEU A 363 7.16 -9.94 -0.73
C LEU A 363 6.43 -11.00 -1.54
N HIS A 364 6.13 -12.13 -0.90
CA HIS A 364 5.41 -13.24 -1.51
C HIS A 364 4.25 -13.69 -0.62
N ALA A 365 3.22 -14.27 -1.25
CA ALA A 365 2.01 -14.74 -0.57
C ALA A 365 2.29 -15.79 0.53
N ASN A 366 3.36 -16.57 0.40
CA ASN A 366 3.78 -17.56 1.39
C ASN A 366 4.47 -16.96 2.62
N TYR A 367 4.82 -15.66 2.60
CA TYR A 367 5.39 -14.98 3.76
C TYR A 367 4.33 -14.62 4.80
N CYS A 368 3.05 -14.61 4.38
CA CYS A 368 1.97 -14.16 5.21
C CYS A 368 1.69 -15.08 6.40
N VAL A 369 1.55 -14.48 7.57
CA VAL A 369 1.38 -15.20 8.83
C VAL A 369 -0.07 -15.61 9.12
N SER A 370 -1.05 -15.01 8.43
CA SER A 370 -2.47 -15.43 8.44
C SER A 370 -2.75 -16.83 7.88
N THR A 371 -1.74 -17.48 7.30
CA THR A 371 -1.82 -18.88 6.86
C THR A 371 -1.84 -19.85 8.04
N HIS A 372 -2.36 -21.06 7.84
CA HIS A 372 -2.42 -22.10 8.86
C HIS A 372 -1.06 -22.30 9.57
N PRO A 373 -1.01 -22.47 10.91
CA PRO A 373 0.25 -22.64 11.65
C PRO A 373 1.16 -23.77 11.13
N ARG A 374 0.60 -24.81 10.50
CA ARG A 374 1.35 -25.92 9.86
C ARG A 374 2.30 -25.49 8.74
N THR A 375 2.01 -24.37 8.09
CA THR A 375 2.89 -23.80 7.06
C THR A 375 4.18 -23.23 7.66
N ARG A 376 4.23 -23.08 8.99
CA ARG A 376 5.36 -22.59 9.78
C ARG A 376 5.70 -23.64 10.85
N PRO A 377 6.40 -24.73 10.48
CA PRO A 377 6.67 -25.82 11.41
C PRO A 377 7.53 -25.38 12.59
N GLU A 378 7.37 -26.04 13.72
CA GLU A 378 8.19 -25.86 14.92
C GLU A 378 9.68 -26.09 14.62
N VAL A 379 10.54 -25.25 15.22
CA VAL A 379 11.98 -25.44 15.15
C VAL A 379 12.40 -26.62 16.04
N LYS A 380 12.89 -27.71 15.42
CA LYS A 380 13.39 -28.89 16.14
C LYS A 380 14.90 -28.81 16.33
N SER A 381 15.43 -29.58 17.30
CA SER A 381 16.87 -29.67 17.55
C SER A 381 17.66 -30.00 16.27
N GLY A 382 18.72 -29.23 15.99
CA GLY A 382 19.53 -29.34 14.77
C GLY A 382 19.00 -28.55 13.56
N MET A 383 17.81 -27.95 13.63
CA MET A 383 17.31 -27.05 12.58
C MET A 383 17.88 -25.63 12.74
N LYS A 384 18.15 -24.98 11.61
CA LYS A 384 18.53 -23.55 11.58
C LYS A 384 17.29 -22.69 11.35
N ALA A 385 17.14 -21.64 12.15
CA ALA A 385 16.15 -20.60 11.90
C ALA A 385 16.39 -19.95 10.53
N ARG A 386 15.30 -19.63 9.84
CA ARG A 386 15.28 -19.04 8.51
C ARG A 386 14.70 -17.63 8.59
N HIS A 387 15.22 -16.77 7.73
CA HIS A 387 14.63 -15.47 7.45
C HIS A 387 13.91 -15.52 6.10
N HIS A 388 12.78 -14.83 6.00
CA HIS A 388 12.22 -14.49 4.70
C HIS A 388 13.06 -13.37 4.10
N ARG A 389 13.85 -13.70 3.07
CA ARG A 389 14.78 -12.75 2.43
C ARG A 389 14.08 -11.48 1.97
N GLY A 390 12.86 -11.59 1.43
CA GLY A 390 12.09 -10.43 1.00
C GLY A 390 11.75 -9.47 2.13
N GLU A 391 11.42 -9.97 3.32
CA GLU A 391 11.14 -9.14 4.50
C GLU A 391 12.39 -8.38 4.97
N LEU A 392 13.55 -9.05 4.94
CA LEU A 392 14.84 -8.40 5.25
C LEU A 392 15.18 -7.32 4.22
N LEU A 393 14.99 -7.60 2.93
CA LEU A 393 15.20 -6.61 1.86
C LEU A 393 14.30 -5.38 2.07
N MET A 394 13.03 -5.58 2.42
CA MET A 394 12.08 -4.50 2.70
C MET A 394 12.36 -3.74 4.00
N LYS A 395 13.30 -4.20 4.84
CA LYS A 395 13.85 -3.48 6.02
C LYS A 395 15.17 -2.76 5.72
N SER A 396 15.74 -2.97 4.53
CA SER A 396 16.97 -2.32 4.07
C SER A 396 16.69 -1.14 3.13
N ASN A 397 17.75 -0.47 2.66
CA ASN A 397 17.68 0.57 1.62
C ASN A 397 17.46 -0.04 0.21
N CYS A 398 16.37 -0.79 0.03
CA CYS A 398 16.00 -1.48 -1.21
C CYS A 398 15.41 -0.56 -2.29
N THR A 399 15.20 0.73 -1.98
CA THR A 399 14.61 1.72 -2.89
C THR A 399 15.56 2.87 -3.26
N GLY A 400 16.77 2.89 -2.68
CA GLY A 400 17.70 4.03 -2.77
C GLY A 400 18.37 4.23 -4.14
N THR A 401 18.28 3.29 -5.07
CA THR A 401 18.83 3.44 -6.43
C THR A 401 17.90 2.90 -7.52
N ILE A 402 18.13 3.31 -8.76
CA ILE A 402 17.34 2.87 -9.92
C ILE A 402 17.53 1.37 -10.13
N ARG A 403 18.77 0.88 -10.06
CA ARG A 403 19.09 -0.54 -10.15
C ARG A 403 18.37 -1.36 -9.07
N ARG A 404 18.33 -0.90 -7.82
CA ARG A 404 17.59 -1.57 -6.74
C ARG A 404 16.09 -1.57 -7.00
N LEU A 405 15.51 -0.44 -7.43
CA LEU A 405 14.09 -0.41 -7.82
C LEU A 405 13.77 -1.40 -8.96
N ARG A 406 14.61 -1.46 -9.99
CA ARG A 406 14.41 -2.37 -11.14
C ARG A 406 14.52 -3.84 -10.77
N THR A 407 15.41 -4.18 -9.84
CA THR A 407 15.67 -5.57 -9.44
C THR A 407 14.72 -6.06 -8.36
N GLN A 408 14.38 -5.21 -7.39
CA GLN A 408 13.54 -5.56 -6.24
C GLN A 408 12.05 -5.31 -6.50
N PHE A 409 11.71 -4.36 -7.37
CA PHE A 409 10.33 -3.99 -7.70
C PHE A 409 10.06 -4.00 -9.23
N PRO A 410 10.39 -5.10 -9.94
CA PRO A 410 10.28 -5.14 -11.40
C PRO A 410 8.83 -4.95 -11.88
N GLY A 411 7.84 -5.44 -11.14
CA GLY A 411 6.42 -5.26 -11.45
C GLY A 411 5.98 -3.79 -11.40
N LEU A 412 6.47 -3.00 -10.42
CA LEU A 412 6.17 -1.56 -10.33
C LEU A 412 6.83 -0.79 -11.46
N ALA A 413 8.08 -1.08 -11.77
CA ALA A 413 8.80 -0.48 -12.90
C ALA A 413 8.10 -0.78 -14.24
N ALA A 414 7.61 -2.01 -14.41
CA ALA A 414 6.82 -2.41 -15.57
C ALA A 414 5.46 -1.69 -15.60
N LEU A 415 4.78 -1.56 -14.46
CA LEU A 415 3.48 -0.90 -14.34
C LEU A 415 3.54 0.57 -14.78
N VAL A 416 4.55 1.31 -14.31
CA VAL A 416 4.79 2.72 -14.72
C VAL A 416 5.02 2.81 -16.23
N ASN A 417 5.88 1.95 -16.80
CA ASN A 417 6.13 1.94 -18.24
C ASN A 417 4.86 1.57 -19.05
N PHE A 418 4.06 0.63 -18.55
CA PHE A 418 2.85 0.18 -19.23
C PHE A 418 1.81 1.29 -19.33
N PHE A 419 1.57 2.01 -18.24
CA PHE A 419 0.69 3.17 -18.24
C PHE A 419 1.25 4.35 -19.03
N GLU A 420 2.57 4.58 -19.03
CA GLU A 420 3.16 5.60 -19.87
C GLU A 420 2.91 5.31 -21.36
N VAL A 421 3.06 4.05 -21.80
CA VAL A 421 2.74 3.62 -23.17
C VAL A 421 1.25 3.86 -23.47
N ALA A 422 0.35 3.50 -22.55
CA ALA A 422 -1.08 3.74 -22.71
C ALA A 422 -1.40 5.24 -22.85
N ALA A 423 -0.81 6.08 -22.00
CA ALA A 423 -0.97 7.52 -22.04
C ALA A 423 -0.39 8.14 -23.32
N ASN A 424 0.73 7.63 -23.83
CA ASN A 424 1.31 8.08 -25.10
C ASN A 424 0.41 7.73 -26.30
N ARG A 425 -0.20 6.52 -26.30
CA ARG A 425 -1.17 6.12 -27.33
C ARG A 425 -2.43 6.98 -27.30
N ARG A 426 -2.98 7.22 -26.11
CA ARG A 426 -4.13 8.15 -25.93
C ARG A 426 -3.80 9.56 -26.40
N ALA A 427 -2.63 10.08 -26.05
CA ALA A 427 -2.24 11.41 -26.49
C ALA A 427 -2.10 11.45 -28.02
N ALA A 428 -1.49 10.43 -28.64
CA ALA A 428 -1.27 10.38 -30.09
C ALA A 428 -2.56 10.39 -30.93
N SER A 429 -3.71 10.01 -30.38
CA SER A 429 -5.00 10.08 -31.09
C SER A 429 -5.58 11.51 -31.17
N LYS A 430 -5.00 12.48 -30.43
CA LYS A 430 -5.45 13.87 -30.42
C LYS A 430 -4.69 14.72 -31.45
N SER A 431 -5.25 15.89 -31.78
CA SER A 431 -4.68 16.80 -32.77
C SER A 431 -3.25 17.23 -32.43
N ARG A 432 -2.42 17.40 -33.45
CA ARG A 432 -1.08 17.97 -33.30
C ARG A 432 -1.21 19.46 -33.01
N GLY A 433 -0.49 19.93 -32.00
CA GLY A 433 -0.42 21.35 -31.66
C GLY A 433 0.08 22.21 -32.83
N THR A 434 -0.31 23.48 -32.86
CA THR A 434 0.01 24.44 -33.92
C THR A 434 1.25 25.28 -33.62
N LEU A 435 1.69 25.37 -32.35
CA LEU A 435 2.80 26.23 -31.94
C LEU A 435 4.13 25.46 -31.90
N PRO A 436 5.28 26.16 -32.04
CA PRO A 436 6.59 25.56 -31.77
C PRO A 436 6.74 25.10 -30.31
N LEU A 437 7.51 24.02 -30.09
CA LEU A 437 7.76 23.44 -28.77
C LEU A 437 8.31 24.46 -27.74
N VAL A 438 9.11 25.43 -28.19
CA VAL A 438 9.67 26.49 -27.33
C VAL A 438 8.56 27.37 -26.74
N ILE A 439 7.52 27.69 -27.54
CA ILE A 439 6.39 28.49 -27.07
C ILE A 439 5.57 27.67 -26.08
N TYR A 440 5.30 26.40 -26.37
CA TYR A 440 4.62 25.52 -25.41
C TYR A 440 5.36 25.41 -24.09
N SER A 441 6.69 25.24 -24.11
CA SER A 441 7.48 25.18 -22.88
C SER A 441 7.33 26.45 -22.04
N ARG A 442 7.32 27.62 -22.66
CA ARG A 442 7.12 28.89 -21.95
C ARG A 442 5.70 29.04 -21.40
N ILE A 443 4.68 28.63 -22.17
CA ILE A 443 3.28 28.67 -21.71
C ILE A 443 3.14 27.80 -20.47
N LEU A 444 3.71 26.59 -20.49
CA LEU A 444 3.64 25.65 -19.37
C LEU A 444 4.15 26.27 -18.07
N ASP A 445 5.19 27.12 -18.11
CA ASP A 445 5.76 27.76 -16.92
C ASP A 445 4.74 28.66 -16.18
N PHE A 446 3.70 29.17 -16.85
CA PHE A 446 2.67 30.05 -16.26
C PHE A 446 1.35 29.35 -15.89
N LEU A 447 1.22 28.06 -16.17
CA LEU A 447 0.01 27.31 -15.83
C LEU A 447 -0.02 26.97 -14.34
N ASP A 448 -1.21 26.90 -13.75
CA ASP A 448 -1.42 26.18 -12.48
C ASP A 448 -1.20 24.67 -12.67
N TYR A 449 -1.02 23.94 -11.56
CA TYR A 449 -0.73 22.51 -11.59
C TYR A 449 -1.83 21.69 -12.27
N ASP A 450 -3.10 22.02 -12.09
CA ASP A 450 -4.22 21.26 -12.65
C ASP A 450 -4.35 21.44 -14.16
N THR A 451 -4.15 22.67 -14.65
CA THR A 451 -4.07 22.94 -16.08
C THR A 451 -2.82 22.29 -16.71
N TRP A 452 -1.67 22.33 -16.01
CA TRP A 452 -0.46 21.62 -16.45
C TRP A 452 -0.70 20.10 -16.55
N LYS A 453 -1.38 19.51 -15.56
CA LYS A 453 -1.68 18.08 -15.54
C LYS A 453 -2.62 17.70 -16.69
N THR A 454 -3.57 18.57 -17.04
CA THR A 454 -4.43 18.40 -18.21
C THR A 454 -3.63 18.41 -19.53
N CYS A 455 -2.52 19.14 -19.59
CA CYS A 455 -1.64 19.18 -20.76
C CYS A 455 -0.89 17.86 -21.01
N LEU A 456 -0.76 16.97 -20.02
CA LEU A 456 -0.21 15.62 -20.21
C LEU A 456 -1.04 14.76 -21.16
N PHE A 457 -2.29 15.14 -21.44
CA PHE A 457 -3.16 14.44 -22.39
C PHE A 457 -3.03 14.93 -23.84
N VAL A 458 -2.20 15.95 -24.10
CA VAL A 458 -2.00 16.52 -25.45
C VAL A 458 -0.62 16.12 -25.98
N PRO A 459 -0.51 15.46 -27.14
CA PRO A 459 0.72 14.77 -27.55
C PRO A 459 1.92 15.72 -27.70
N THR A 460 1.73 16.86 -28.36
CA THR A 460 2.81 17.85 -28.56
C THR A 460 3.32 18.42 -27.24
N ILE A 461 2.42 18.68 -26.28
CA ILE A 461 2.72 19.35 -25.02
C ILE A 461 3.21 18.35 -23.96
N ARG A 462 2.72 17.11 -23.98
CA ARG A 462 3.10 16.03 -23.07
C ARG A 462 4.61 15.84 -22.99
N SER A 463 5.31 15.88 -24.14
CA SER A 463 6.77 15.75 -24.15
C SER A 463 7.48 16.86 -23.37
N CYS A 464 6.95 18.10 -23.40
CA CYS A 464 7.46 19.21 -22.60
C CYS A 464 7.14 19.01 -21.11
N CYS A 465 5.90 18.59 -20.78
CA CYS A 465 5.52 18.28 -19.39
C CYS A 465 6.39 17.17 -18.78
N LEU A 466 6.71 16.11 -19.51
CA LEU A 466 7.55 15.02 -18.99
C LEU A 466 9.02 15.42 -18.79
N ARG A 467 9.52 16.45 -19.49
CA ARG A 467 10.85 17.01 -19.27
C ARG A 467 10.93 17.90 -18.03
N LYS A 468 9.83 18.56 -17.68
CA LYS A 468 9.66 19.38 -16.48
C LYS A 468 8.51 18.82 -15.64
N TYR A 469 8.73 17.66 -15.04
CA TYR A 469 7.67 16.93 -14.36
C TYR A 469 7.31 17.61 -13.04
N ARG A 470 6.15 18.29 -12.99
CA ARG A 470 5.71 19.01 -11.78
C ARG A 470 5.25 18.04 -10.71
N LEU A 471 5.65 18.33 -9.47
CA LEU A 471 5.19 17.62 -8.28
C LEU A 471 4.03 18.37 -7.62
N ASP A 472 4.14 19.70 -7.57
CA ASP A 472 3.14 20.64 -7.08
C ASP A 472 3.26 21.99 -7.83
N ASP A 473 2.58 23.04 -7.36
CA ASP A 473 2.63 24.40 -7.94
C ASP A 473 3.98 25.13 -7.72
N ARG A 474 4.89 24.57 -6.92
CA ARG A 474 6.15 25.21 -6.54
C ARG A 474 7.36 24.57 -7.21
N VAL A 475 7.31 23.27 -7.49
CA VAL A 475 8.50 22.48 -7.84
C VAL A 475 8.26 21.53 -9.02
N SER A 476 9.26 21.44 -9.90
CA SER A 476 9.33 20.43 -10.95
C SER A 476 10.66 19.68 -10.96
N ILE A 477 10.62 18.41 -11.35
CA ILE A 477 11.81 17.60 -11.61
C ILE A 477 12.27 17.86 -13.05
N VAL A 478 13.52 18.31 -13.20
CA VAL A 478 14.09 18.71 -14.51
C VAL A 478 15.28 17.86 -14.94
N ALA A 479 15.91 17.11 -14.02
CA ALA A 479 16.95 16.16 -14.34
C ALA A 479 17.10 15.06 -13.29
N GLY A 480 17.83 14.00 -13.64
CA GLY A 480 18.02 12.78 -12.87
C GLY A 480 17.30 11.60 -13.53
N PRO A 481 17.11 10.48 -12.81
CA PRO A 481 17.66 10.18 -11.48
C PRO A 481 19.20 10.13 -11.44
N PHE A 482 19.77 10.56 -10.32
CA PHE A 482 21.19 10.41 -9.97
C PHE A 482 21.33 9.56 -8.69
N VAL A 483 22.54 9.08 -8.41
CA VAL A 483 22.87 8.44 -7.13
C VAL A 483 23.87 9.31 -6.40
N ARG A 484 23.65 9.55 -5.11
CA ARG A 484 24.59 10.27 -4.22
C ARG A 484 24.83 9.46 -2.96
N LEU A 485 26.06 9.50 -2.44
CA LEU A 485 26.46 8.77 -1.25
C LEU A 485 26.39 9.63 0.00
N LYS A 486 25.63 9.19 1.00
CA LYS A 486 25.64 9.82 2.32
C LYS A 486 26.87 9.38 3.11
N GLN A 487 27.71 10.34 3.52
CA GLN A 487 28.99 10.06 4.20
C GLN A 487 28.88 9.78 5.71
N ASN A 488 27.69 9.89 6.32
CA ASN A 488 27.52 9.64 7.77
C ASN A 488 27.52 8.13 8.08
N PHE A 489 27.34 7.75 9.36
CA PHE A 489 27.50 6.42 9.98
C PHE A 489 27.19 5.15 9.14
N HIS A 490 26.32 5.23 8.12
CA HIS A 490 26.17 4.23 7.06
C HIS A 490 26.32 4.88 5.67
N LYS A 491 27.16 4.29 4.82
CA LYS A 491 27.35 4.69 3.41
C LYS A 491 26.13 4.32 2.58
N ASP A 492 25.05 5.08 2.74
CA ASP A 492 23.81 4.85 2.01
C ASP A 492 23.86 5.52 0.64
N ARG A 493 23.62 4.73 -0.41
CA ARG A 493 23.34 5.24 -1.76
C ARG A 493 21.90 5.72 -1.82
N LEU A 494 21.72 7.00 -2.14
CA LEU A 494 20.42 7.67 -2.13
C LEU A 494 20.09 8.22 -3.51
N MET A 495 18.80 8.18 -3.83
CA MET A 495 18.29 8.71 -5.08
C MET A 495 18.30 10.24 -5.02
N SER A 496 18.68 10.87 -6.14
CA SER A 496 18.77 12.31 -6.25
C SER A 496 18.21 12.80 -7.58
N PHE A 497 17.71 14.03 -7.59
CA PHE A 497 17.16 14.72 -8.74
C PHE A 497 17.59 16.18 -8.73
N ASN A 498 17.45 16.86 -9.87
CA ASN A 498 17.51 18.32 -9.89
C ASN A 498 16.07 18.86 -9.93
N PHE A 499 15.74 19.71 -8.96
CA PHE A 499 14.45 20.36 -8.85
C PHE A 499 14.55 21.81 -9.31
N GLU A 500 13.60 22.26 -10.12
CA GLU A 500 13.43 23.64 -10.53
C GLU A 500 12.28 24.25 -9.73
N SER A 501 12.54 25.37 -9.05
CA SER A 501 11.49 26.22 -8.48
C SER A 501 10.73 26.92 -9.60
N ILE A 502 9.42 26.72 -9.68
CA ILE A 502 8.57 27.30 -10.73
C ILE A 502 8.56 28.83 -10.66
N GLN A 503 8.59 29.39 -9.45
CA GLN A 503 8.56 30.85 -9.24
C GLN A 503 9.88 31.53 -9.61
N THR A 504 11.02 30.91 -9.28
CA THR A 504 12.33 31.56 -9.41
C THR A 504 13.16 31.04 -10.59
N GLY A 505 12.80 29.90 -11.17
CA GLY A 505 13.61 29.18 -12.15
C GLY A 505 14.92 28.60 -11.57
N LYS A 506 15.14 28.71 -10.26
CA LYS A 506 16.37 28.22 -9.62
C LYS A 506 16.36 26.69 -9.61
N ILE A 507 17.44 26.10 -10.12
CA ILE A 507 17.66 24.65 -10.09
C ILE A 507 18.50 24.29 -8.87
N LEU A 508 18.00 23.35 -8.08
CA LEU A 508 18.64 22.83 -6.88
C LEU A 508 18.86 21.32 -7.00
N PRO A 509 20.07 20.81 -6.79
CA PRO A 509 20.32 19.39 -6.60
C PRO A 509 19.72 18.93 -5.27
N MET A 510 18.87 17.91 -5.33
CA MET A 510 18.11 17.39 -4.21
C MET A 510 18.41 15.91 -4.02
N VAL A 511 18.66 15.47 -2.79
CA VAL A 511 18.89 14.07 -2.42
C VAL A 511 17.78 13.59 -1.49
N GLU A 512 17.40 12.34 -1.65
CA GLU A 512 16.38 11.73 -0.81
C GLU A 512 16.76 11.81 0.68
N PHE A 513 15.76 12.13 1.49
CA PHE A 513 15.86 12.17 2.94
C PHE A 513 15.03 11.02 3.55
N PRO A 514 15.65 9.86 3.86
CA PRO A 514 14.90 8.66 4.24
C PRO A 514 14.36 8.69 5.69
N ARG A 515 14.74 9.68 6.50
CA ARG A 515 14.33 9.74 7.92
C ARG A 515 12.90 10.26 8.04
N SER A 516 12.06 9.48 8.73
CA SER A 516 10.63 9.78 8.88
C SER A 516 10.27 10.60 10.12
N PHE A 517 11.23 10.92 11.01
CA PHE A 517 10.92 11.59 12.28
C PHE A 517 10.78 13.12 12.18
N GLN A 518 11.12 13.73 11.04
CA GLN A 518 10.98 15.16 10.78
C GLN A 518 10.39 15.37 9.37
N MET A 519 9.72 16.51 9.17
CA MET A 519 9.17 16.91 7.87
C MET A 519 10.07 17.94 7.21
N GLN A 520 10.62 17.60 6.04
CA GLN A 520 11.40 18.50 5.19
C GLN A 520 10.50 19.49 4.46
N GLU A 521 11.06 20.61 4.00
CA GLU A 521 10.35 21.55 3.11
C GLU A 521 9.85 20.87 1.83
N TYR A 522 10.66 19.96 1.29
CA TYR A 522 10.36 19.20 0.09
C TYR A 522 9.85 17.82 0.48
N ASN A 523 8.57 17.75 0.86
CA ASN A 523 7.86 16.52 1.19
C ASN A 523 6.61 16.37 0.33
N TRP A 524 6.33 15.14 -0.10
CA TRP A 524 5.18 14.81 -0.94
C TRP A 524 4.55 13.49 -0.50
N MET A 525 3.25 13.55 -0.25
CA MET A 525 2.39 12.39 0.01
C MET A 525 1.47 12.19 -1.19
N PRO A 526 1.32 10.95 -1.71
CA PRO A 526 0.41 10.72 -2.82
C PRO A 526 -1.05 10.93 -2.38
N MET A 527 -1.79 11.67 -3.20
CA MET A 527 -3.24 11.77 -3.13
C MET A 527 -3.85 10.85 -4.18
N ILE A 528 -4.62 9.88 -3.72
CA ILE A 528 -5.26 8.83 -4.52
C ILE A 528 -6.70 9.23 -4.82
N GLY A 529 -7.17 8.88 -6.02
CA GLY A 529 -8.53 9.17 -6.47
C GLY A 529 -8.66 10.47 -7.28
N ARG A 530 -9.87 10.70 -7.80
CA ARG A 530 -10.21 11.82 -8.69
C ARG A 530 -11.34 12.65 -8.11
N ASP A 531 -12.53 12.04 -7.99
CA ASP A 531 -13.72 12.70 -7.45
C ASP A 531 -13.74 12.59 -5.92
N ARG A 532 -13.40 11.40 -5.40
CA ARG A 532 -13.12 11.14 -3.99
C ARG A 532 -11.61 11.03 -3.84
N THR A 533 -11.01 11.92 -3.05
CA THR A 533 -9.56 11.98 -2.88
C THR A 533 -9.15 11.65 -1.46
N ALA A 534 -8.14 10.80 -1.30
CA ALA A 534 -7.54 10.48 -0.02
C ALA A 534 -6.01 10.60 -0.06
N VAL A 535 -5.41 11.10 1.01
CA VAL A 535 -3.96 11.27 1.15
C VAL A 535 -3.34 10.13 1.95
N MET A 536 -2.23 9.59 1.46
CA MET A 536 -1.43 8.58 2.17
C MET A 536 -0.40 9.26 3.08
N LEU A 537 -0.82 9.71 4.26
CA LEU A 537 0.03 10.52 5.17
C LEU A 537 1.30 9.82 5.64
N ASP A 538 1.25 8.51 5.73
CA ASP A 538 2.34 7.64 6.15
C ASP A 538 3.30 7.27 4.98
N VAL A 539 2.93 7.62 3.74
CA VAL A 539 3.76 7.49 2.53
C VAL A 539 4.35 8.84 2.14
N ALA A 540 5.20 9.40 3.00
CA ALA A 540 5.94 10.62 2.69
C ALA A 540 7.23 10.33 1.91
N ILE A 541 7.38 10.97 0.74
CA ILE A 541 8.64 11.05 -0.01
C ILE A 541 9.26 12.42 0.27
N GLN A 542 10.51 12.43 0.75
CA GLN A 542 11.14 13.66 1.21
C GLN A 542 12.53 13.84 0.59
N PHE A 543 12.88 15.09 0.33
CA PHE A 543 14.17 15.48 -0.22
C PHE A 543 14.76 16.65 0.57
N GLN A 544 16.09 16.75 0.53
CA GLN A 544 16.83 17.89 1.06
C GLN A 544 17.89 18.33 0.03
N PRO A 545 18.38 19.58 0.10
CA PRO A 545 19.50 20.02 -0.72
C PRO A 545 20.71 19.10 -0.59
N ALA A 546 21.31 18.75 -1.72
CA ALA A 546 22.47 17.85 -1.80
C ALA A 546 23.80 18.62 -1.75
N GLU A 547 23.96 19.50 -0.75
CA GLU A 547 25.17 20.30 -0.57
C GLU A 547 26.39 19.37 -0.38
N ASP A 548 27.44 19.58 -1.20
CA ASP A 548 28.72 18.86 -1.16
C ASP A 548 28.68 17.32 -1.32
N MET A 549 27.56 16.76 -1.78
CA MET A 549 27.45 15.31 -2.03
C MET A 549 27.76 14.98 -3.49
N PRO A 550 28.86 14.26 -3.84
CA PRO A 550 29.16 13.93 -5.22
C PRO A 550 28.14 12.95 -5.83
N VAL A 551 27.98 13.01 -7.15
CA VAL A 551 27.21 12.02 -7.91
C VAL A 551 28.09 10.79 -8.14
N GLU A 552 27.53 9.61 -7.90
CA GLU A 552 28.18 8.33 -8.10
C GLU A 552 27.52 7.52 -9.22
N ALA A 553 28.22 6.49 -9.68
CA ALA A 553 27.64 5.50 -10.58
C ALA A 553 26.56 4.68 -9.85
N ASP A 554 25.52 4.30 -10.57
CA ASP A 554 24.51 3.35 -10.09
C ASP A 554 25.07 1.91 -10.11
N SER A 555 25.89 1.59 -9.11
CA SER A 555 26.46 0.25 -8.86
C SER A 555 26.02 -0.32 -7.51
N ASP A 556 26.10 -1.64 -7.35
CA ASP A 556 25.87 -2.34 -6.08
C ASP A 556 27.19 -2.82 -5.48
N ASP A 557 28.32 -2.16 -5.81
CA ASP A 557 29.62 -2.48 -5.21
C ASP A 557 29.61 -2.03 -3.75
N GLU A 558 29.01 -2.83 -2.89
CA GLU A 558 29.31 -2.92 -1.48
C GLU A 558 30.55 -3.81 -1.41
N GLN A 559 31.70 -3.28 -0.97
CA GLN A 559 32.85 -4.12 -0.63
C GLN A 559 32.38 -5.16 0.39
N GLU A 560 32.64 -6.43 0.06
CA GLU A 560 32.26 -7.66 0.79
C GLU A 560 32.32 -7.58 2.32
#